data_AF-A0A6B2G3W0-F1
#
_entry.id   AF-A0A6B2G3W0-F1
#
_cell.length_a   1.000
_cell.length_b   1.000
_cell.length_c   1.000
_cell.angle_alpha   90.00
_cell.angle_beta   90.00
_cell.angle_gamma   90.00
#
_symmetry.space_group_name_H-M   'P 1'
#
loop_
_entity.id
_entity.type
_entity.pdbx_description
1 polymer ?
#
loop_
_entity_poly.entity_id
_entity_poly.type
_entity_poly.pdbx_seq_one_letter_code
_entity_poly.pdbx_strand_id
1 'polypeptide(L)'
;MYNNDRTIVDTGTTNFRVDSVIFDSIVSKLKEYEEIGIPEEFWQGYEIMCWEIGKTPFNAFPDLTISLSSVESEYDEFSLIITPQLYLREALEENSKISNQNCYRFAISKSEKGIVIGAV
;
A
#
# COMPACT_ATOMS: atom_id res chain seq x y z
N MET A 1 -5.82 -3.34 -19.38
CA MET A 1 -6.87 -2.31 -19.21
C MET A 1 -6.84 -1.95 -17.72
N TYR A 2 -6.65 -0.68 -17.39
CA TYR A 2 -6.58 -0.18 -16.01
C TYR A 2 -7.95 0.41 -15.62
N ASN A 3 -8.27 0.48 -14.32
CA ASN A 3 -9.59 0.90 -13.82
C ASN A 3 -10.74 0.01 -14.31
N ASN A 4 -10.55 -1.32 -14.29
CA ASN A 4 -11.61 -2.26 -14.69
C ASN A 4 -12.78 -2.19 -13.70
N ASP A 5 -14.02 -2.18 -14.22
CA ASP A 5 -15.28 -1.91 -13.49
C ASP A 5 -15.39 -0.46 -13.00
N ARG A 6 -14.57 -0.07 -12.01
CA ARG A 6 -14.61 1.28 -11.41
C ARG A 6 -13.39 1.57 -10.55
N THR A 7 -13.15 2.85 -10.31
CA THR A 7 -12.22 3.37 -9.29
C THR A 7 -12.99 4.32 -8.38
N ILE A 8 -12.96 4.08 -7.06
CA ILE A 8 -13.71 4.89 -6.08
C ILE A 8 -12.79 5.40 -4.96
N VAL A 9 -13.20 6.48 -4.31
CA VAL A 9 -12.66 6.92 -3.02
C VAL A 9 -13.65 6.53 -1.93
N ASP A 10 -13.20 5.77 -0.94
CA ASP A 10 -14.07 5.21 0.10
C ASP A 10 -13.40 5.27 1.48
N THR A 11 -13.82 6.22 2.30
CA THR A 11 -13.33 6.39 3.68
C THR A 11 -13.80 5.27 4.62
N GLY A 12 -14.79 4.47 4.22
CA GLY A 12 -15.22 3.27 4.94
C GLY A 12 -14.32 2.05 4.73
N THR A 13 -13.41 2.11 3.75
CA THR A 13 -12.44 1.06 3.46
C THR A 13 -11.06 1.47 3.97
N THR A 14 -10.41 0.61 4.75
CA THR A 14 -9.05 0.90 5.26
C THR A 14 -8.02 0.85 4.14
N ASN A 15 -7.84 -0.30 3.48
CA ASN A 15 -6.73 -0.54 2.56
C ASN A 15 -6.93 0.15 1.20
N PHE A 16 -5.83 0.44 0.51
CA PHE A 16 -5.85 0.64 -0.93
C PHE A 16 -6.12 -0.71 -1.61
N ARG A 17 -7.25 -0.84 -2.29
CA ARG A 17 -7.64 -2.11 -2.91
C ARG A 17 -7.57 -2.01 -4.42
N VAL A 18 -6.97 -2.99 -5.06
CA VAL A 18 -6.79 -3.04 -6.51
C VAL A 18 -7.12 -4.43 -7.04
N ASP A 19 -7.37 -4.58 -8.34
CA ASP A 19 -7.55 -5.91 -8.92
C ASP A 19 -6.27 -6.76 -8.84
N SER A 20 -6.42 -8.08 -9.01
CA SER A 20 -5.29 -9.01 -8.83
C SER A 20 -4.11 -8.73 -9.76
N VAL A 21 -4.35 -8.28 -11.00
CA VAL A 21 -3.28 -8.01 -11.97
C VAL A 21 -2.50 -6.77 -11.56
N ILE A 22 -3.20 -5.73 -11.12
CA ILE A 22 -2.57 -4.50 -10.60
C ILE A 22 -1.84 -4.81 -9.30
N PHE A 23 -2.44 -5.57 -8.39
CA PHE A 23 -1.81 -5.96 -7.13
C PHE A 23 -0.48 -6.68 -7.37
N ASP A 24 -0.49 -7.72 -8.20
CA ASP A 24 0.70 -8.51 -8.49
C ASP A 24 1.78 -7.64 -9.16
N SER A 25 1.38 -6.68 -10.00
CA SER A 25 2.29 -5.71 -10.62
C SER A 25 2.92 -4.75 -9.59
N ILE A 26 2.12 -4.21 -8.66
CA ILE A 26 2.61 -3.33 -7.57
C ILE A 26 3.61 -4.10 -6.71
N VAL A 27 3.23 -5.29 -6.22
CA VAL A 27 4.09 -6.11 -5.37
C VAL A 27 5.38 -6.51 -6.09
N SER A 28 5.31 -6.88 -7.37
CA SER A 28 6.51 -7.18 -8.16
C SER A 28 7.44 -5.99 -8.26
N LYS A 29 6.92 -4.77 -8.41
CA LYS A 29 7.74 -3.56 -8.45
C LYS A 29 8.30 -3.20 -7.09
N LEU A 30 7.52 -3.29 -6.02
CA LEU A 30 8.00 -3.07 -4.65
C LEU A 30 9.17 -4.00 -4.32
N LYS A 31 9.09 -5.28 -4.70
CA LYS A 31 10.17 -6.26 -4.52
C LYS A 31 11.44 -5.97 -5.34
N GLU A 32 11.32 -5.27 -6.46
CA GLU A 32 12.47 -4.85 -7.27
C GLU A 32 13.25 -3.71 -6.61
N TYR A 33 12.55 -2.84 -5.86
CA TYR A 33 13.11 -1.64 -5.24
C TYR A 33 13.47 -1.80 -3.76
N GLU A 34 12.87 -2.76 -3.06
CA GLU A 34 13.17 -2.97 -1.64
C GLU A 34 14.58 -3.56 -1.44
N GLU A 35 15.30 -3.06 -0.44
CA GLU A 35 16.72 -3.41 -0.20
C GLU A 35 16.95 -4.38 0.98
N ILE A 36 15.87 -4.88 1.61
CA ILE A 36 15.91 -5.49 2.95
C ILE A 36 15.33 -6.90 3.05
N GLY A 37 14.86 -7.49 1.94
CA GLY A 37 14.43 -8.89 1.85
C GLY A 37 13.09 -9.14 2.56
N ILE A 38 12.03 -8.50 2.10
CA ILE A 38 10.70 -8.59 2.71
C ILE A 38 10.00 -9.93 2.38
N PRO A 39 9.45 -10.67 3.37
CA PRO A 39 8.76 -11.95 3.15
C PRO A 39 7.54 -11.85 2.22
N GLU A 40 7.26 -12.91 1.46
CA GLU A 40 6.10 -12.98 0.57
C GLU A 40 4.79 -12.79 1.34
N GLU A 41 4.70 -13.43 2.50
CA GLU A 41 3.54 -13.49 3.36
C GLU A 41 3.16 -12.10 3.90
N PHE A 42 4.13 -11.21 4.07
CA PHE A 42 3.88 -9.81 4.41
C PHE A 42 3.17 -9.08 3.27
N TRP A 43 3.66 -9.23 2.03
CA TRP A 43 3.05 -8.61 0.85
C TRP A 43 1.64 -9.11 0.59
N GLN A 44 1.34 -10.37 0.91
CA GLN A 44 -0.02 -10.91 0.81
C GLN A 44 -0.94 -10.48 1.97
N GLY A 45 -0.42 -9.78 2.97
CA GLY A 45 -1.15 -9.34 4.16
C GLY A 45 -1.41 -10.43 5.20
N TYR A 46 -0.74 -11.58 5.08
CA TYR A 46 -0.86 -12.70 6.01
C TYR A 46 0.01 -12.52 7.26
N GLU A 47 1.11 -11.78 7.15
CA GLU A 47 2.03 -11.51 8.26
C GLU A 47 2.15 -10.01 8.57
N ILE A 48 2.69 -9.74 9.76
CA ILE A 48 3.13 -8.41 10.17
C ILE A 48 4.65 -8.36 10.21
N MET A 49 5.22 -7.19 9.99
CA MET A 49 6.64 -6.96 10.19
C MET A 49 6.86 -5.93 11.28
N CYS A 50 7.84 -6.19 12.14
CA CYS A 50 8.14 -5.35 13.28
C CYS A 50 9.61 -4.89 13.23
N TRP A 51 9.82 -3.61 13.52
CA TRP A 51 11.14 -3.01 13.68
C TRP A 51 11.24 -2.34 15.04
N GLU A 52 12.46 -2.16 15.56
CA GLU A 52 12.66 -1.36 16.76
C GLU A 52 12.09 0.05 16.57
N ILE A 53 11.56 0.64 17.65
CA ILE A 53 10.97 1.98 17.61
C ILE A 53 11.98 2.98 17.02
N GLY A 54 11.55 3.73 16.01
CA GLY A 54 12.39 4.71 15.30
C GLY A 54 13.41 4.11 14.34
N LYS A 55 13.39 2.79 14.11
CA LYS A 55 14.26 2.07 13.17
C LYS A 55 13.54 1.50 11.95
N THR A 56 12.25 1.78 11.79
CA THR A 56 11.51 1.39 10.58
C THR A 56 12.20 1.98 9.33
N PRO A 57 12.65 1.15 8.39
CA PRO A 57 13.47 1.59 7.26
C PRO A 57 12.60 2.13 6.11
N PHE A 58 11.81 3.19 6.36
CA PHE A 58 10.88 3.73 5.35
C PHE A 58 11.56 4.09 4.01
N ASN A 59 12.81 4.54 4.06
CA ASN A 59 13.58 4.90 2.86
C ASN A 59 13.96 3.70 1.98
N ALA A 60 13.85 2.46 2.49
CA ALA A 60 14.05 1.24 1.71
C ALA A 60 12.80 0.84 0.91
N PHE A 61 11.70 1.58 1.04
CA PHE A 61 10.46 1.35 0.33
C PHE A 61 10.20 2.54 -0.60
N PRO A 62 9.79 2.31 -1.87
CA PRO A 62 9.55 3.41 -2.81
C PRO A 62 8.19 4.08 -2.56
N ASP A 63 8.06 5.33 -2.96
CA ASP A 63 6.76 5.99 -3.07
C ASP A 63 5.95 5.38 -4.24
N LEU A 64 4.63 5.30 -4.08
CA LEU A 64 3.71 4.97 -5.17
C LEU A 64 3.06 6.26 -5.70
N THR A 65 2.74 6.29 -6.99
CA THR A 65 2.07 7.43 -7.61
C THR A 65 0.80 6.99 -8.31
N ILE A 66 -0.29 7.69 -8.04
CA ILE A 66 -1.56 7.55 -8.78
C ILE A 66 -1.78 8.84 -9.56
N SER A 67 -1.68 8.77 -10.88
CA SER A 67 -2.10 9.85 -11.77
C SER A 67 -3.62 9.82 -11.95
N LEU A 68 -4.26 10.96 -11.73
CA LEU A 68 -5.68 11.18 -11.90
C LEU A 68 -5.89 12.24 -12.99
N SER A 69 -6.85 12.00 -13.87
CA SER A 69 -7.24 12.98 -14.89
C SER A 69 -7.68 14.28 -14.23
N SER A 70 -7.17 15.39 -14.73
CA SER A 70 -7.62 16.73 -14.39
C SER A 70 -9.01 16.99 -14.98
N VAL A 71 -9.75 17.90 -14.35
CA VAL A 71 -11.05 18.38 -14.86
C VAL A 71 -10.84 19.44 -15.96
N GLU A 72 -9.67 20.08 -15.98
CA GLU A 72 -9.39 21.20 -16.89
C GLU A 72 -9.18 20.75 -18.33
N SER A 73 -8.56 19.57 -18.55
CA SER A 73 -8.44 18.97 -19.88
C SER A 73 -8.20 17.46 -19.82
N GLU A 74 -8.54 16.75 -20.90
CA GLU A 74 -8.28 15.31 -21.06
C GLU A 74 -6.79 14.94 -21.19
N TYR A 75 -5.91 15.95 -21.33
CA TYR A 75 -4.46 15.78 -21.45
C TYR A 75 -3.71 16.26 -20.22
N ASP A 76 -4.44 16.71 -19.20
CA ASP A 76 -3.87 17.21 -17.96
C ASP A 76 -4.15 16.20 -16.84
N GLU A 77 -3.16 15.99 -15.98
CA GLU A 77 -3.24 15.08 -14.85
C GLU A 77 -2.58 15.68 -13.63
N PHE A 78 -3.10 15.31 -12.46
CA PHE A 78 -2.39 15.53 -11.21
C PHE A 78 -2.10 14.18 -10.57
N SER A 79 -1.01 14.14 -9.80
CA SER A 79 -0.53 12.91 -9.17
C SER A 79 -0.73 12.98 -7.67
N LEU A 80 -1.23 11.89 -7.09
CA LEU A 80 -1.20 11.63 -5.67
C LEU A 80 0.00 10.73 -5.35
N ILE A 81 0.80 11.13 -4.37
CA ILE A 81 1.93 10.34 -3.88
C ILE A 81 1.47 9.57 -2.64
N ILE A 82 1.60 8.25 -2.66
CA ILE A 82 1.34 7.36 -1.53
C ILE A 82 2.69 6.89 -1.00
N THR A 83 3.09 7.44 0.14
CA THR A 83 4.40 7.14 0.74
C THR A 83 4.37 5.82 1.52
N PRO A 84 5.53 5.21 1.82
CA PRO A 84 5.62 4.00 2.64
C PRO A 84 4.88 4.08 3.98
N GLN A 85 4.84 5.26 4.61
CA GLN A 85 4.13 5.46 5.88
C GLN A 85 2.61 5.28 5.76
N LEU A 86 2.05 5.42 4.56
CA LEU A 86 0.64 5.23 4.27
C LEU A 86 0.34 3.75 4.00
N TYR A 87 1.08 3.12 3.09
CA TYR A 87 0.81 1.71 2.74
C TYR A 87 1.46 0.68 3.68
N LEU A 88 2.32 1.10 4.61
CA LEU A 88 2.74 0.31 5.78
C LEU A 88 1.96 0.81 7.00
N ARG A 89 0.78 0.22 7.23
CA ARG A 89 -0.12 0.66 8.31
C ARG A 89 0.26 0.01 9.63
N GLU A 90 0.32 0.80 10.69
CA GLU A 90 0.62 0.30 12.04
C GLU A 90 -0.41 -0.75 12.51
N ALA A 91 0.10 -1.87 13.03
CA ALA A 91 -0.68 -2.98 13.56
C ALA A 91 -0.86 -2.77 15.08
N LEU A 92 -1.95 -2.13 15.48
CA LEU A 92 -2.17 -1.71 16.87
C LEU A 92 -2.36 -2.87 17.86
N GLU A 93 -2.87 -4.03 17.41
CA GLU A 93 -3.25 -5.12 18.31
C GLU A 93 -2.94 -6.49 17.69
N GLU A 94 -2.03 -7.23 18.35
CA GLU A 94 -2.01 -8.70 18.56
C GLU A 94 -0.63 -9.17 19.08
N ASN A 95 0.47 -8.51 18.69
CA ASN A 95 1.85 -8.85 19.11
C ASN A 95 2.60 -7.73 19.85
N SER A 96 1.92 -6.62 20.17
CA SER A 96 2.44 -5.45 20.91
C SER A 96 2.85 -5.74 22.37
N LYS A 97 2.88 -7.02 22.80
CA LYS A 97 3.60 -7.44 24.01
C LYS A 97 5.12 -7.45 23.84
N ILE A 98 5.65 -7.21 22.65
CA ILE A 98 7.06 -6.90 22.44
C ILE A 98 7.22 -5.40 22.65
N SER A 99 7.52 -5.00 23.89
CA SER A 99 7.39 -3.63 24.42
C SER A 99 8.35 -2.57 23.84
N ASN A 100 8.88 -2.75 22.63
CA ASN A 100 9.86 -1.84 22.04
C ASN A 100 9.93 -1.88 20.49
N GLN A 101 8.84 -2.27 19.83
CA GLN A 101 8.79 -2.38 18.36
C GLN A 101 7.57 -1.68 17.77
N ASN A 102 7.74 -1.11 16.57
CA ASN A 102 6.65 -0.68 15.69
C ASN A 102 6.37 -1.81 14.70
N CYS A 103 5.13 -2.29 14.67
CA CYS A 103 4.69 -3.37 13.79
C CYS A 103 3.75 -2.83 12.71
N TYR A 104 3.86 -3.36 11.50
CA TYR A 104 3.15 -2.88 10.33
C TYR A 104 2.47 -4.03 9.60
N ARG A 105 1.36 -3.71 8.93
CA ARG A 105 0.66 -4.53 7.93
C ARG A 105 0.78 -3.86 6.58
N PHE A 106 0.94 -4.65 5.53
CA PHE A 106 0.81 -4.14 4.17
C PHE A 106 -0.65 -3.74 3.91
N ALA A 107 -0.87 -2.47 3.57
CA ALA A 107 -2.20 -1.88 3.44
C ALA A 107 -2.67 -1.75 1.98
N ILE A 108 -2.03 -2.49 1.07
CA ILE A 108 -2.53 -2.71 -0.29
C ILE A 108 -3.10 -4.13 -0.34
N SER A 109 -4.25 -4.31 -0.98
CA SER A 109 -4.91 -5.63 -1.02
C SER A 109 -5.67 -5.88 -2.31
N LYS A 110 -5.95 -7.15 -2.60
CA LYS A 110 -6.74 -7.56 -3.76
C LYS A 110 -8.23 -7.19 -3.60
N SER A 111 -8.86 -6.84 -4.71
CA SER A 111 -10.28 -6.53 -4.85
C SER A 111 -10.86 -7.18 -6.10
N GLU A 112 -12.06 -7.70 -6.00
CA GLU A 112 -12.84 -8.19 -7.16
C GLU A 112 -13.80 -7.13 -7.72
N LYS A 113 -13.90 -5.96 -7.06
CA LYS A 113 -14.94 -4.93 -7.32
C LYS A 113 -14.37 -3.61 -7.84
N GLY A 114 -13.27 -3.68 -8.58
CA GLY A 114 -12.50 -2.52 -9.05
C GLY A 114 -11.54 -1.97 -7.99
N ILE A 115 -11.04 -0.75 -8.24
CA ILE A 115 -10.05 -0.07 -7.40
C ILE A 115 -10.75 0.77 -6.32
N VAL A 116 -10.24 0.72 -5.09
CA VAL A 116 -10.75 1.47 -3.94
C VAL A 116 -9.57 2.20 -3.29
N ILE A 117 -9.57 3.53 -3.38
CA ILE A 117 -8.67 4.40 -2.62
C ILE A 117 -9.27 4.51 -1.22
N GLY A 118 -8.69 3.76 -0.29
CA GLY A 118 -9.11 3.68 1.10
C GLY A 118 -8.61 4.84 1.96
N ALA A 119 -8.75 4.70 3.28
CA ALA A 119 -8.33 5.70 4.26
C ALA A 119 -6.81 5.74 4.51
N VAL A 120 -6.07 4.71 4.07
CA VAL A 120 -4.60 4.68 4.15
C VAL A 120 -3.97 5.51 3.05
#